data_AF-A0A543KFC9-F1
#
_entry.id   AF-A0A543KFC9-F1
#
_cell.length_a   1.000
_cell.length_b   1.000
_cell.length_c   1.000
_cell.angle_alpha   90.00
_cell.angle_beta   90.00
_cell.angle_gamma   90.00
#
_symmetry.space_group_name_H-M   'P 1'
#
loop_
_entity.id
_entity.type
_entity.pdbx_description
1 polymer ?
#
loop_
_entity_poly.entity_id
_entity_poly.type
_entity_poly.pdbx_seq_one_letter_code
_entity_poly.pdbx_strand_id
1 'polypeptide(L)' 'MQLQKPEIYLSDRQIAARYNTHHLTHRRWPDFPKPVKLSPGCSRWKLSEIEAWEAAKAASQPKL' A
#
# COMPACT_ATOMS: atom_id res chain seq x y z
N MET A 1 4.64 6.22 25.44
CA MET A 1 4.19 4.90 24.96
C MET A 1 3.58 5.10 23.58
N GLN A 2 4.12 4.47 22.53
CA GLN A 2 3.55 4.58 21.18
C GLN A 2 2.40 3.59 21.08
N LEU A 3 1.17 4.08 20.87
CA LEU A 3 0.05 3.21 20.52
C LEU A 3 0.37 2.52 19.20
N GLN A 4 0.58 1.21 19.23
CA GLN A 4 0.63 0.40 18.02
C GLN A 4 -0.79 0.44 17.41
N LYS A 5 -0.95 1.09 16.26
CA LYS A 5 -2.16 0.91 15.45
C LYS A 5 -2.22 -0.57 15.05
N PRO A 6 -3.38 -1.24 15.19
CA PRO A 6 -3.53 -2.59 14.66
C PRO A 6 -3.20 -2.58 13.16
N GLU A 7 -2.21 -3.36 12.76
CA GLU A 7 -1.73 -3.37 11.38
C GLU A 7 -2.68 -4.18 10.51
N ILE A 8 -3.14 -3.56 9.41
CA ILE A 8 -4.08 -4.18 8.48
C ILE A 8 -3.30 -4.60 7.23
N TYR A 9 -3.40 -5.88 6.89
CA TYR A 9 -2.70 -6.47 5.75
C TYR A 9 -3.62 -6.64 4.54
N LEU A 10 -3.31 -5.93 3.45
CA LEU A 10 -4.06 -5.98 2.20
C LEU A 10 -3.47 -6.99 1.21
N SER A 11 -4.34 -7.68 0.46
CA SER A 11 -3.97 -8.44 -0.73
C SER A 11 -3.86 -7.53 -1.96
N ASP A 12 -3.28 -8.08 -3.03
CA ASP A 12 -3.23 -7.43 -4.34
C ASP A 12 -4.61 -6.97 -4.82
N ARG A 13 -5.64 -7.81 -4.64
CA ARG A 13 -7.02 -7.51 -5.05
C ARG A 13 -7.65 -6.39 -4.23
N GLN A 14 -7.37 -6.34 -2.92
CA GLN A 14 -7.88 -5.26 -2.06
C GLN A 14 -7.26 -3.91 -2.43
N ILE A 15 -5.97 -3.91 -2.74
CA ILE A 15 -5.29 -2.72 -3.27
C ILE A 15 -5.88 -2.33 -4.63
N ALA A 16 -6.06 -3.30 -5.53
CA ALA A 16 -6.65 -3.09 -6.84
C ALA A 16 -8.02 -2.41 -6.75
N ALA A 17 -8.88 -2.92 -5.87
CA ALA A 17 -10.21 -2.37 -5.62
C ALA A 17 -10.15 -0.94 -5.08
N ARG A 18 -9.24 -0.64 -4.14
CA ARG A 18 -9.05 0.70 -3.57
C ARG A 18 -8.77 1.75 -4.65
N TYR A 19 -7.96 1.41 -5.64
CA TYR A 19 -7.55 2.33 -6.71
C TYR A 19 -8.33 2.15 -8.02
N ASN A 20 -9.31 1.25 -8.06
CA ASN A 20 -10.03 0.85 -9.28
C ASN A 20 -9.07 0.50 -10.44
N THR A 21 -8.02 -0.28 -10.16
CA THR A 21 -7.02 -0.71 -11.16
C THR A 21 -6.96 -2.23 -11.28
N HIS A 22 -6.24 -2.71 -12.29
CA HIS A 22 -5.90 -4.12 -12.37
C HIS A 22 -4.96 -4.53 -11.21
N HIS A 23 -5.15 -5.72 -10.66
CA HIS A 23 -4.43 -6.20 -9.46
C HIS A 23 -2.91 -6.31 -9.60
N LEU A 24 -2.36 -6.26 -10.81
CA LEU A 24 -0.92 -6.22 -11.05
C LEU A 24 -0.36 -4.80 -11.23
N THR A 25 -1.22 -3.79 -11.40
CA THR A 25 -0.81 -2.42 -11.75
C THR A 25 0.02 -1.80 -10.63
N HIS A 26 -0.41 -1.90 -9.37
CA HIS A 26 0.29 -1.31 -8.23
C HIS A 26 1.73 -1.82 -8.04
N ARG A 27 2.04 -3.03 -8.52
CA ARG A 27 3.41 -3.61 -8.42
C ARG A 27 4.44 -2.86 -9.27
N ARG A 28 3.98 -2.09 -10.25
CA ARG A 28 4.84 -1.34 -11.19
C ARG A 28 4.97 0.13 -10.80
N TRP A 29 4.29 0.59 -9.76
CA TRP A 29 4.34 1.99 -9.38
C TRP A 29 5.70 2.33 -8.75
N PRO A 30 6.30 3.46 -9.15
CA PRO A 30 7.49 3.95 -8.50
C PRO A 30 7.17 4.31 -7.05
N ASP A 31 8.08 3.96 -6.14
CA ASP A 31 8.04 4.28 -4.71
C ASP A 31 6.88 3.67 -3.92
N PHE A 32 6.06 2.79 -4.52
CA PHE A 32 5.00 2.09 -3.80
C PHE A 32 5.56 1.08 -2.79
N PRO A 33 4.92 0.89 -1.62
CA PRO A 33 5.43 -0.02 -0.59
C PRO A 33 5.67 -1.45 -1.09
N LYS A 34 6.75 -2.06 -0.59
CA LYS A 34 7.08 -3.46 -0.90
C LYS A 34 6.18 -4.40 -0.09
N PRO A 35 5.75 -5.54 -0.67
CA PRO A 35 4.99 -6.52 0.08
C PRO A 35 5.84 -7.17 1.18
N VAL A 36 5.19 -7.45 2.31
CA VAL A 36 5.71 -8.33 3.37
C VAL A 36 5.25 -9.76 3.13
N LYS A 37 6.12 -10.74 3.42
CA LYS A 37 5.76 -12.16 3.39
C LYS A 37 5.22 -12.57 4.76
N LEU A 38 3.96 -13.00 4.82
CA LEU A 38 3.36 -13.56 6.04
C LEU A 38 3.55 -15.07 6.15
N SER A 39 3.65 -15.75 5.01
CA SER A 39 3.93 -17.18 4.91
C SER A 39 4.54 -17.51 3.54
N PRO A 40 5.04 -18.74 3.29
CA PRO A 40 5.44 -19.16 1.96
C PRO A 40 4.29 -18.99 0.96
N GLY A 41 4.47 -18.11 -0.03
CA GLY A 41 3.46 -17.81 -1.05
C GLY A 41 2.43 -16.73 -0.68
N CYS A 42 2.34 -16.28 0.57
CA CYS A 42 1.43 -15.20 0.97
C CYS A 42 2.19 -13.87 1.12
N SER A 43 2.05 -13.01 0.12
CA SER A 43 2.55 -11.63 0.15
C SER A 43 1.40 -10.66 0.43
N ARG A 44 1.61 -9.74 1.37
CA ARG A 44 0.64 -8.73 1.77
C ARG A 44 1.28 -7.35 1.86
N TRP A 45 0.47 -6.31 1.82
CA TRP A 45 0.92 -4.93 2.04
C TRP A 45 0.33 -4.38 3.32
N LYS A 46 1.10 -3.59 4.05
CA LYS A 46 0.62 -2.87 5.21
C LYS A 46 -0.22 -1.69 4.77
N LEU A 47 -1.43 -1.56 5.31
CA LEU A 47 -2.29 -0.41 5.03
C LEU A 47 -1.60 0.88 5.47
N SER A 48 -0.90 0.87 6.61
CA SER A 48 -0.19 2.04 7.14
C SER A 48 0.87 2.59 6.18
N GLU A 49 1.62 1.71 5.52
CA GLU A 49 2.64 2.09 4.53
C GLU A 49 2.01 2.63 3.25
N ILE A 50 0.87 2.05 2.82
CA ILE A 50 0.13 2.54 1.66
C ILE A 50 -0.39 3.95 1.92
N GLU A 51 -1.01 4.20 3.07
CA GLU A 51 -1.51 5.52 3.47
C GLU A 51 -0.38 6.55 3.57
N ALA A 52 0.78 6.17 4.12
CA ALA A 52 1.95 7.03 4.17
C ALA A 52 2.47 7.41 2.77
N TRP A 53 2.50 6.45 1.84
CA TRP A 53 2.84 6.70 0.44
C TRP A 53 1.83 7.63 -0.25
N GLU A 54 0.52 7.39 -0.06
CA GLU A 54 -0.54 8.26 -0.57
C GLU A 54 -0.35 9.71 -0.09
N ALA A 55 -0.10 9.91 1.21
CA ALA A 55 0.14 11.21 1.80
C ALA A 55 1.39 11.90 1.23
N ALA A 56 2.48 11.16 1.06
CA ALA A 56 3.71 11.68 0.44
C ALA A 56 3.48 12.09 -1.02
N LYS A 57 2.72 11.31 -1.80
CA LYS A 57 2.36 11.65 -3.19
C LYS A 57 1.46 12.88 -3.27
N ALA A 58 0.50 13.01 -2.37
CA ALA A 58 -0.37 14.19 -2.29
C ALA A 58 0.41 15.46 -1.93
N ALA A 59 1.42 15.36 -1.05
CA ALA A 59 2.29 16.48 -0.71
C ALA A 59 3.26 16.84 -1.85
N SER A 60 3.69 15.85 -2.65
CA SER A 60 4.63 16.05 -3.77
C SER A 60 3.95 16.52 -5.06
N GLN A 61 2.65 16.34 -5.24
CA GLN A 61 1.98 16.86 -6.43
C GLN A 61 1.74 18.37 -6.27
N PRO A 62 2.26 19.22 -7.17
CA PRO A 62 1.88 20.62 -7.20
C PRO A 62 0.38 20.66 -7.49
N LYS A 63 -0.35 21.31 -6.58
CA LYS A 63 -1.77 21.58 -6.73
C LYS A 63 -1.92 22.46 -7.99
N LEU A 64 -2.50 21.89 -9.04
CA LEU A 64 -2.81 22.60 -10.29
C LEU A 64 -3.84 23.70 -10.04
#